data_AF-A0A2E4MD30-F1
#
_entry.id   AF-A0A2E4MD30-F1
#
_cell.length_a   1.000
_cell.length_b   1.000
_cell.length_c   1.000
_cell.angle_alpha   90.00
_cell.angle_beta   90.00
_cell.angle_gamma   90.00
#
_symmetry.space_group_name_H-M   'P 1'
#
loop_
_entity.id
_entity.type
_entity.pdbx_description
1 polymer ?
#
loop_
_entity_poly.entity_id
_entity_poly.type
_entity_poly.pdbx_seq_one_letter_code
_entity_poly.pdbx_strand_id
1 'polypeptide(L)'
;MMILSKQHIKQSIIILVAMFCFSCEKDPEQHLELGNWYLQKGLIDEAITEYREVSRLLPLDHSKLNRDEFKVLGTAHFKLALSYTKKGWWEYALREAENSFELSPSPDTHELVELIKEKLSLQNNQLKS
;
A
#
# COMPACT_ATOMS: atom_id res chain seq x y z
N MET A 1 -9.52 51.51 10.44
CA MET A 1 -10.26 50.24 10.23
C MET A 1 -9.77 49.46 9.00
N MET A 2 -9.63 50.08 7.82
CA MET A 2 -9.16 49.41 6.57
C MET A 2 -7.75 48.79 6.63
N ILE A 3 -6.79 49.41 7.32
CA ILE A 3 -5.39 48.91 7.38
C ILE A 3 -5.29 47.62 8.21
N LEU A 4 -6.05 47.52 9.31
CA LEU A 4 -6.12 46.33 10.15
C LEU A 4 -6.70 45.13 9.38
N SER A 5 -7.76 45.36 8.59
CA SER A 5 -8.38 44.31 7.76
C SER A 5 -7.44 43.75 6.69
N LYS A 6 -6.61 44.60 6.07
CA LYS A 6 -5.61 44.17 5.07
C LYS A 6 -4.47 43.36 5.70
N GLN A 7 -4.07 43.70 6.93
CA GLN A 7 -3.07 42.97 7.71
C GLN A 7 -3.56 41.54 8.03
N HIS A 8 -4.81 41.41 8.49
CA HIS A 8 -5.41 40.10 8.79
C HIS A 8 -5.59 39.26 7.52
N ILE A 9 -6.03 39.86 6.40
CA ILE A 9 -6.12 39.16 5.11
C ILE A 9 -4.75 38.64 4.66
N LYS A 10 -3.69 39.45 4.78
CA LYS A 10 -2.32 39.03 4.45
C LYS A 10 -1.83 37.89 5.35
N GLN A 11 -2.11 37.96 6.65
CA GLN A 11 -1.78 36.90 7.61
C GLN A 11 -2.55 35.61 7.33
N SER A 12 -3.85 35.70 7.02
CA SER A 12 -4.67 34.54 6.63
C SER A 12 -4.19 33.88 5.35
N ILE A 13 -3.74 34.65 4.35
CA ILE A 13 -3.14 34.11 3.12
C ILE A 13 -1.82 33.40 3.42
N ILE A 14 -0.96 33.96 4.29
CA ILE A 14 0.30 33.32 4.69
C ILE A 14 0.06 32.00 5.42
N ILE A 15 -0.94 31.95 6.31
CA ILE A 15 -1.32 30.72 7.03
C ILE A 15 -1.89 29.67 6.06
N LEU A 16 -2.73 30.08 5.10
CA LEU A 16 -3.28 29.21 4.07
C LEU A 16 -2.16 28.62 3.19
N VAL A 17 -1.23 29.45 2.74
CA VAL A 17 -0.07 29.01 1.94
C VAL A 17 0.86 28.11 2.76
N ALA A 18 1.08 28.40 4.03
CA ALA A 18 1.86 27.55 4.93
C ALA A 18 1.22 26.17 5.11
N MET A 19 -0.11 26.08 5.25
CA MET A 19 -0.83 24.79 5.29
C MET A 19 -0.62 23.96 4.01
N PHE A 20 -0.55 24.60 2.84
CA PHE A 20 -0.23 23.93 1.57
C PHE A 20 1.24 23.53 1.44
N CYS A 21 2.17 24.18 2.15
CA CYS A 21 3.60 23.84 2.13
C CYS A 21 3.97 22.63 3.01
N PHE A 22 3.13 22.21 3.95
CA PHE A 22 3.42 21.06 4.83
C PHE A 22 2.96 19.70 4.28
N SER A 23 2.22 19.64 3.18
CA SER A 23 1.64 18.38 2.66
C SER A 23 2.56 17.56 1.74
N CYS A 24 3.86 17.49 2.00
CA CYS A 24 4.74 16.60 1.23
C CYS A 24 5.67 15.78 2.13
N GLU A 25 5.11 15.19 3.18
CA GLU A 25 5.74 14.05 3.83
C GLU A 25 5.13 12.79 3.21
N LYS A 26 5.89 12.16 2.31
CA LYS A 26 5.49 10.93 1.61
C LYS A 26 5.80 9.75 2.53
N ASP A 27 4.91 9.51 3.48
CA ASP A 27 5.05 8.45 4.48
C ASP A 27 4.45 7.12 3.96
N PRO A 28 5.26 6.06 3.78
CA PRO A 28 4.77 4.75 3.36
C PRO A 28 3.68 4.19 4.29
N GLU A 29 3.70 4.50 5.58
CA GLU A 29 2.68 4.02 6.53
C GLU A 29 1.31 4.65 6.25
N GLN A 30 1.27 5.93 5.85
CA GLN A 30 0.02 6.61 5.50
C GLN A 30 -0.63 5.99 4.26
N HIS A 31 0.17 5.66 3.25
CA HIS A 31 -0.33 4.93 2.08
C HIS A 31 -0.85 3.54 2.45
N LEU A 32 -0.16 2.82 3.35
CA LEU A 32 -0.64 1.52 3.84
C LEU A 32 -2.01 1.64 4.54
N GLU A 33 -2.18 2.63 5.42
CA GLU A 33 -3.44 2.86 6.14
C GLU A 33 -4.56 3.33 5.21
N LEU A 34 -4.27 4.20 4.25
CA LEU A 34 -5.27 4.61 3.25
C LEU A 34 -5.69 3.44 2.36
N GLY A 35 -4.74 2.59 1.96
CA GLY A 35 -5.04 1.34 1.26
C GLY A 35 -5.95 0.41 2.08
N ASN A 36 -5.70 0.28 3.39
CA ASN A 36 -6.57 -0.48 4.31
C ASN A 36 -7.98 0.08 4.34
N TRP A 37 -8.12 1.41 4.39
CA TRP A 37 -9.41 2.08 4.33
C TRP A 37 -10.16 1.78 3.02
N TYR A 38 -9.50 1.92 1.87
CA TYR A 38 -10.10 1.60 0.57
C TYR A 38 -10.51 0.13 0.47
N LEU A 39 -9.66 -0.78 0.93
CA LEU A 39 -9.94 -2.22 0.93
C LEU A 39 -11.18 -2.55 1.79
N GLN A 40 -11.32 -1.91 2.95
CA GLN A 40 -12.50 -2.06 3.81
C GLN A 40 -13.79 -1.57 3.14
N LYS A 41 -13.69 -0.55 2.28
CA LYS A 41 -14.81 -0.04 1.47
C LYS A 41 -15.08 -0.86 0.20
N GLY A 42 -14.27 -1.87 -0.09
CA GLY A 42 -14.37 -2.65 -1.32
C GLY A 42 -13.86 -1.92 -2.56
N LEU A 43 -13.18 -0.79 -2.38
CA LEU A 43 -12.53 0.01 -3.42
C LEU A 43 -11.17 -0.62 -3.75
N ILE A 44 -11.21 -1.74 -4.47
CA ILE A 44 -10.04 -2.62 -4.62
C ILE A 44 -8.94 -1.99 -5.48
N ASP A 45 -9.30 -1.23 -6.52
CA ASP A 45 -8.31 -0.59 -7.41
C ASP A 45 -7.55 0.54 -6.71
N GLU A 46 -8.28 1.33 -5.91
CA GLU A 46 -7.72 2.38 -5.06
C GLU A 46 -6.81 1.77 -3.98
N ALA A 47 -7.26 0.69 -3.33
CA ALA A 47 -6.43 -0.03 -2.37
C ALA A 47 -5.11 -0.53 -2.99
N ILE A 48 -5.17 -1.15 -4.16
CA ILE A 48 -3.98 -1.60 -4.91
C ILE A 48 -3.05 -0.42 -5.19
N THR A 49 -3.61 0.73 -5.62
CA THR A 49 -2.82 1.93 -5.92
C THR A 49 -2.03 2.38 -4.70
N GLU A 50 -2.69 2.52 -3.55
CA GLU A 50 -2.04 2.97 -2.32
C GLU A 50 -0.99 1.97 -1.81
N TYR A 51 -1.28 0.67 -1.83
CA TYR A 51 -0.29 -0.32 -1.41
C TYR A 51 0.94 -0.36 -2.32
N ARG A 52 0.81 -0.06 -3.62
CA ARG A 52 1.97 0.04 -4.54
C ARG A 52 2.82 1.28 -4.26
N GLU A 53 2.22 2.37 -3.77
CA GLU A 53 2.96 3.56 -3.37
C GLU A 53 3.92 3.26 -2.21
N VAL A 54 3.58 2.34 -1.31
CA VAL A 54 4.50 1.86 -0.26
C VAL A 54 5.81 1.35 -0.86
N SER A 55 5.72 0.40 -1.80
CA SER A 55 6.91 -0.13 -2.49
C SER A 55 7.63 0.92 -3.35
N ARG A 56 6.92 1.96 -3.82
CA ARG A 56 7.52 3.07 -4.59
C ARG A 56 8.32 4.03 -3.72
N LEU A 57 7.89 4.22 -2.47
CA LEU A 57 8.51 5.15 -1.53
C LEU A 57 9.68 4.54 -0.79
N LEU A 58 9.64 3.24 -0.51
CA LEU A 58 10.69 2.52 0.19
C LEU A 58 11.86 2.17 -0.75
N PRO A 59 13.11 2.15 -0.25
CA PRO A 59 14.27 1.71 -1.01
C PRO A 59 14.11 0.29 -1.59
N LEU A 60 14.45 0.12 -2.87
CA LEU A 60 14.52 -1.20 -3.53
C LEU A 60 15.61 -2.10 -2.91
N ASP A 61 16.66 -1.49 -2.39
CA ASP A 61 17.71 -2.20 -1.65
C ASP A 61 17.25 -2.39 -0.21
N HIS A 62 16.69 -3.57 0.07
CA HIS A 62 16.11 -3.90 1.38
C HIS A 62 17.14 -3.82 2.52
N SER A 63 18.45 -3.87 2.24
CA SER A 63 19.49 -3.70 3.28
C SER A 63 19.47 -2.30 3.92
N LYS A 64 18.81 -1.33 3.29
CA LYS A 64 18.66 0.05 3.78
C LYS A 64 17.39 0.26 4.61
N LEU A 65 16.49 -0.72 4.63
CA LEU A 65 15.24 -0.61 5.37
C LEU A 65 15.52 -0.80 6.85
N ASN A 66 14.92 0.05 7.67
CA ASN A 66 14.83 -0.20 9.09
C ASN A 66 13.72 -1.23 9.39
N ARG A 67 13.63 -1.67 10.66
CA ARG A 67 12.68 -2.70 11.08
C ARG A 67 11.23 -2.35 10.79
N ASP A 68 10.85 -1.09 10.97
CA ASP A 68 9.46 -0.65 10.78
C ASP A 68 9.13 -0.53 9.30
N GLU A 69 10.06 -0.03 8.48
CA GLU A 69 9.94 -0.02 7.02
C GLU A 69 9.83 -1.44 6.44
N PHE A 70 10.61 -2.40 6.96
CA PHE A 70 10.48 -3.82 6.60
C PHE A 70 9.07 -4.35 6.87
N LYS A 71 8.52 -4.02 8.04
CA LYS A 71 7.17 -4.44 8.43
C LYS A 71 6.10 -3.79 7.54
N VAL A 72 6.23 -2.49 7.27
CA VAL A 72 5.31 -1.75 6.39
C VAL A 72 5.35 -2.32 4.97
N LEU A 73 6.53 -2.54 4.40
CA LEU A 73 6.70 -3.12 3.07
C LEU A 73 6.11 -4.54 2.98
N GLY A 74 6.46 -5.41 3.93
CA GLY A 74 5.93 -6.78 3.98
C GLY A 74 4.40 -6.79 4.10
N THR A 75 3.84 -5.91 4.94
CA THR A 75 2.39 -5.77 5.08
C THR A 75 1.74 -5.27 3.80
N ALA A 76 2.34 -4.31 3.10
CA ALA A 76 1.83 -3.82 1.82
C ALA A 76 1.78 -4.93 0.76
N HIS A 77 2.84 -5.74 0.64
CA HIS A 77 2.87 -6.90 -0.24
C HIS A 77 1.78 -7.93 0.13
N PHE A 78 1.58 -8.22 1.42
CA PHE A 78 0.49 -9.08 1.88
C PHE A 78 -0.89 -8.54 1.44
N LYS A 79 -1.12 -7.24 1.64
CA LYS A 79 -2.39 -6.59 1.26
C LYS A 79 -2.60 -6.52 -0.25
N LEU A 80 -1.53 -6.36 -1.03
CA LEU A 80 -1.58 -6.47 -2.49
C LEU A 80 -1.98 -7.87 -2.92
N ALA A 81 -1.39 -8.91 -2.34
CA ALA A 81 -1.75 -10.30 -2.63
C ALA A 81 -3.23 -10.59 -2.38
N LEU A 82 -3.76 -10.11 -1.25
CA LEU A 82 -5.20 -10.21 -0.95
C LEU A 82 -6.07 -9.42 -1.93
N SER A 83 -5.63 -8.22 -2.33
CA SER A 83 -6.37 -7.37 -3.27
C SER A 83 -6.39 -7.96 -4.68
N TYR A 84 -5.27 -8.52 -5.15
CA TYR A 84 -5.19 -9.23 -6.42
C TYR A 84 -5.98 -10.55 -6.41
N THR A 85 -6.01 -11.25 -5.28
CA THR A 85 -6.92 -12.39 -5.07
C THR A 85 -8.39 -11.99 -5.26
N LYS A 86 -8.80 -10.83 -4.72
CA LYS A 86 -10.17 -10.30 -4.93
C LYS A 86 -10.47 -9.95 -6.39
N LYS A 87 -9.45 -9.57 -7.17
CA LYS A 87 -9.55 -9.34 -8.62
C LYS A 87 -9.51 -10.62 -9.47
N GLY A 88 -9.10 -11.75 -8.88
CA GLY A 88 -8.83 -12.99 -9.59
C GLY A 88 -7.54 -12.95 -10.42
N TRP A 89 -6.63 -12.02 -10.12
CA TRP A 89 -5.33 -11.88 -10.77
C TRP A 89 -4.28 -12.72 -10.04
N TRP A 90 -4.43 -14.04 -10.13
CA TRP A 90 -3.77 -15.01 -9.26
C TRP A 90 -2.24 -15.01 -9.35
N GLU A 91 -1.68 -14.73 -10.52
CA GLU A 91 -0.25 -14.68 -10.79
C GLU A 91 0.40 -13.45 -10.14
N TYR A 92 -0.31 -12.32 -10.18
CA TYR A 92 0.10 -11.11 -9.44
C TYR A 92 -0.07 -11.34 -7.94
N ALA A 93 -1.17 -11.98 -7.51
CA ALA A 93 -1.40 -12.31 -6.11
C ALA A 93 -0.27 -13.21 -5.56
N LEU A 94 0.14 -14.23 -6.31
CA LEU A 94 1.20 -15.15 -5.91
C LEU A 94 2.53 -14.41 -5.71
N ARG A 95 2.92 -13.58 -6.67
CA ARG A 95 4.16 -12.81 -6.59
C ARG A 95 4.21 -11.93 -5.34
N GLU A 96 3.12 -11.23 -5.05
CA GLU A 96 3.09 -10.35 -3.88
C GLU A 96 3.01 -11.15 -2.57
N ALA A 97 2.38 -12.32 -2.56
CA ALA A 97 2.39 -13.21 -1.40
C ALA A 97 3.80 -13.74 -1.11
N GLU A 98 4.55 -14.13 -2.15
CA GLU A 98 5.94 -14.56 -2.04
C GLU A 98 6.83 -13.43 -1.54
N ASN A 99 6.72 -12.22 -2.10
CA ASN A 99 7.42 -11.03 -1.59
C ASN A 99 7.13 -10.78 -0.10
N SER A 100 5.86 -10.89 0.31
CA SER A 100 5.47 -10.72 1.71
C SER A 100 6.10 -11.78 2.61
N PHE A 101 6.12 -13.05 2.17
CA PHE A 101 6.73 -14.14 2.91
C PHE A 101 8.25 -13.96 3.03
N GLU A 102 8.93 -13.51 1.98
CA GLU A 102 10.38 -13.22 2.02
C GLU A 102 10.72 -12.10 3.01
N LEU A 103 9.91 -11.05 3.07
CA LEU A 103 10.13 -9.90 3.96
C LEU A 103 9.77 -10.19 5.42
N SER A 104 8.69 -10.94 5.65
CA SER A 104 8.22 -11.27 7.00
C SER A 104 7.64 -12.69 7.03
N PRO A 105 8.52 -13.71 7.11
CA PRO A 105 8.08 -15.09 7.17
C PRO A 105 7.19 -15.34 8.38
N SER A 106 5.99 -15.85 8.16
CA SER A 106 5.02 -16.19 9.19
C SER A 106 4.10 -17.32 8.71
N PRO A 107 3.37 -18.00 9.61
CA PRO A 107 2.36 -18.97 9.22
C PRO A 107 1.34 -18.37 8.23
N ASP A 108 0.84 -17.16 8.48
CA ASP A 108 -0.17 -16.51 7.64
C ASP A 108 0.34 -16.19 6.23
N THR A 109 1.58 -15.71 6.11
CA THR A 109 2.19 -15.40 4.79
C THR A 109 2.49 -16.69 4.02
N HIS A 110 2.94 -17.73 4.72
CA HIS A 110 3.15 -19.05 4.13
C HIS A 110 1.83 -19.67 3.63
N GLU A 111 0.78 -19.65 4.46
CA GLU A 111 -0.54 -20.17 4.11
C GLU A 111 -1.11 -19.45 2.89
N LEU A 112 -0.98 -18.12 2.82
CA LEU A 112 -1.46 -17.35 1.67
C LEU A 112 -0.78 -17.77 0.37
N VAL A 113 0.54 -18.00 0.37
CA VAL A 113 1.28 -18.48 -0.81
C VAL A 113 0.75 -19.84 -1.25
N GLU A 114 0.58 -20.78 -0.33
CA GLU A 114 0.14 -22.14 -0.65
C GLU A 114 -1.30 -22.16 -1.19
N LEU A 115 -2.22 -21.41 -0.58
CA LEU A 115 -3.60 -21.30 -1.07
C LEU A 115 -3.68 -20.74 -2.49
N ILE A 116 -2.85 -19.73 -2.82
CA ILE A 116 -2.81 -19.16 -4.17
C ILE A 116 -2.22 -20.15 -5.17
N LYS A 117 -1.15 -20.88 -4.79
CA LYS A 117 -0.57 -21.95 -5.64
C LYS A 117 -1.57 -23.07 -5.92
N GLU A 118 -2.30 -23.52 -4.90
CA GLU A 118 -3.36 -24.50 -5.04
C GLU A 118 -4.41 -24.00 -6.04
N LYS A 119 -4.89 -22.77 -5.87
CA LYS A 119 -5.87 -22.17 -6.78
C LYS A 119 -5.40 -22.14 -8.24
N LEU A 120 -4.15 -21.73 -8.49
CA LEU A 120 -3.55 -21.72 -9.82
C LEU A 120 -3.45 -23.13 -10.42
N SER A 121 -3.08 -24.12 -9.61
CA SER A 121 -3.01 -25.52 -10.05
C SER A 121 -4.38 -26.04 -10.52
N LEU A 122 -5.44 -25.71 -9.79
CA LEU A 122 -6.81 -26.10 -10.11
C LEU A 122 -7.28 -25.47 -11.42
N GLN A 123 -6.98 -24.19 -11.65
CA GLN A 123 -7.31 -23.50 -12.91
C GLN A 123 -6.56 -24.11 -14.10
N ASN A 124 -5.28 -24.42 -13.95
CA ASN A 124 -4.49 -25.05 -15.00
C ASN A 124 -5.01 -26.44 -15.35
N ASN A 125 -5.51 -27.19 -14.38
CA ASN A 125 -6.10 -28.51 -14.62
C ASN A 125 -7.46 -28.39 -15.34
N GLN A 126 -8.28 -27.39 -15.02
CA GLN A 126 -9.54 -27.11 -15.71
C GLN A 126 -9.36 -26.69 -17.17
N LEU A 127 -8.25 -26.01 -17.50
CA LEU A 127 -7.93 -25.62 -18.87
C LEU A 127 -7.46 -26.78 -19.75
N LYS A 128 -7.02 -27.89 -19.14
CA LYS A 128 -6.50 -29.09 -19.81
C LYS A 128 -7.55 -30.19 -19.99
N SER A 129 -8.70 -30.09 -19.32
CA SER A 129 -9.85 -31.00 -19.42
C SER A 129 -10.84 -30.52 -20.47
#